data_AF-A0A8H8N3L8-F1
#
_entry.id   AF-A0A8H8N3L8-F1
#
_cell.length_a   1.000
_cell.length_b   1.000
_cell.length_c   1.000
_cell.angle_alpha   90.00
_cell.angle_beta   90.00
_cell.angle_gamma   90.00
#
_symmetry.space_group_name_H-M   'P 1'
#
loop_
_entity.id
_entity.type
_entity.pdbx_description
1 polymer ?
#
loop_
_entity_poly.entity_id
_entity_poly.type
_entity_poly.pdbx_seq_one_letter_code
_entity_poly.pdbx_strand_id
1 'polypeptide(L)'
;MQHLLDDELFFDDSAPTPGTFQLPTDPDADGQDTNQRGLTALRALDVSIASDRRLRKLRNSAAEDTVSGREYESRLRRQFEKVHPVPEWAISRSKRTRRTSSASSSNSESEDEPEEDPTTGPIVVAAAPLDALPPTEIAVTRLRDANQAACSDGPVNSIEFHPSARVPVLMVAGADKRPTF
;
A
#
# COMPACT_ATOMS: atom_id res chain seq x y z
N MET A 1 17.00 -9.63 -50.92
CA MET A 1 16.29 -8.47 -50.36
C MET A 1 14.84 -8.86 -50.15
N GLN A 2 14.46 -9.18 -48.92
CA GLN A 2 13.09 -9.27 -48.46
C GLN A 2 13.11 -9.22 -46.94
N HIS A 3 12.31 -8.30 -46.41
CA HIS A 3 12.10 -7.90 -45.02
C HIS A 3 12.04 -9.08 -44.04
N LEU A 4 12.89 -9.07 -43.01
CA LEU A 4 12.58 -9.71 -41.73
C LEU A 4 12.06 -8.60 -40.82
N LEU A 5 10.76 -8.66 -40.56
CA LEU A 5 10.00 -7.75 -39.71
C LEU A 5 10.39 -7.99 -38.25
N ASP A 6 10.51 -6.91 -37.47
CA ASP A 6 10.71 -6.89 -36.01
C ASP A 6 9.51 -7.49 -35.21
N ASP A 7 8.60 -8.20 -35.90
CA ASP A 7 7.41 -8.82 -35.33
C ASP A 7 7.67 -10.25 -34.81
N GLU A 8 8.90 -10.77 -34.90
CA GLU A 8 9.33 -12.00 -34.19
C GLU A 8 9.98 -11.71 -32.82
N LEU A 9 9.82 -10.50 -32.28
CA LEU A 9 10.20 -10.18 -30.89
C LEU A 9 9.07 -10.41 -29.87
N PHE A 10 8.00 -11.11 -30.30
CA PHE A 10 6.90 -11.56 -29.45
C PHE A 10 6.52 -13.00 -29.80
N PHE A 11 7.43 -13.94 -29.56
CA PHE A 11 7.08 -15.36 -29.50
C PHE A 11 7.16 -15.86 -28.06
N ASP A 12 5.99 -16.23 -27.56
CA ASP A 12 5.70 -17.21 -26.50
C ASP A 12 6.62 -17.28 -25.26
N ASP A 13 6.13 -16.74 -24.14
CA ASP A 13 6.26 -17.44 -22.86
C ASP A 13 4.86 -17.56 -22.23
N SER A 14 4.10 -18.48 -22.81
CA SER A 14 2.97 -19.14 -22.16
C SER A 14 3.44 -19.67 -20.79
N ALA A 15 2.68 -19.34 -19.75
CA ALA A 15 2.94 -19.72 -18.37
C ALA A 15 3.48 -21.16 -18.22
N PRO A 16 4.49 -21.38 -17.37
CA PRO A 16 4.99 -22.74 -17.14
C PRO A 16 3.84 -23.58 -16.58
N THR A 17 3.43 -24.57 -17.36
CA THR A 17 2.62 -25.68 -16.87
C THR A 17 3.38 -26.29 -15.70
N PRO A 18 2.77 -26.41 -14.50
CA PRO A 18 3.44 -27.05 -13.39
C PRO A 18 3.64 -28.51 -13.76
N GLY A 19 4.88 -28.83 -14.14
CA GLY A 19 5.40 -30.18 -14.10
C GLY A 19 5.08 -30.75 -12.73
N THR A 20 4.18 -31.71 -12.75
CA THR A 20 3.71 -32.54 -11.65
C THR A 20 4.88 -33.03 -10.81
N PHE A 21 5.23 -32.29 -9.75
CA PHE A 21 5.89 -32.87 -8.60
C PHE A 21 4.77 -33.43 -7.72
N GLN A 22 4.39 -34.68 -8.01
CA GLN A 22 3.46 -35.43 -7.18
C GLN A 22 4.16 -35.76 -5.86
N LEU A 23 3.89 -34.93 -4.86
CA LEU A 23 4.00 -35.33 -3.47
C LEU A 23 2.99 -36.48 -3.26
N PRO A 24 3.35 -37.63 -2.66
CA PRO A 24 2.37 -38.60 -2.22
C PRO A 24 1.43 -37.92 -1.21
N THR A 25 0.25 -37.52 -1.66
CA THR A 25 -0.84 -37.07 -0.81
C THR A 25 -1.65 -38.30 -0.45
N ASP A 26 -1.33 -38.90 0.69
CA ASP A 26 -2.29 -39.77 1.38
C ASP A 26 -3.45 -38.87 1.86
N PRO A 27 -4.69 -39.10 1.41
CA PRO A 27 -5.84 -38.41 1.95
C PRO A 27 -6.26 -39.17 3.20
N ASP A 28 -5.86 -38.68 4.37
CA ASP A 28 -6.57 -38.77 5.65
C ASP A 28 -5.60 -38.46 6.80
N ALA A 29 -5.39 -37.18 7.11
CA ALA A 29 -4.78 -36.77 8.38
C ALA A 29 -5.13 -35.32 8.72
N ASP A 30 -5.99 -35.20 9.72
CA ASP A 30 -6.52 -33.99 10.34
C ASP A 30 -5.51 -32.86 10.58
N GLY A 31 -5.82 -31.68 10.06
CA GLY A 31 -6.12 -30.46 10.85
C GLY A 31 -5.17 -29.90 11.91
N GLN A 32 -3.98 -30.46 12.18
CA GLN A 32 -3.05 -29.93 13.19
C GLN A 32 -1.60 -30.06 12.68
N ASP A 33 -0.76 -29.05 12.94
CA ASP A 33 0.70 -29.09 12.76
C ASP A 33 1.34 -28.81 11.37
N THR A 34 0.87 -27.82 10.62
CA THR A 34 1.63 -27.31 9.44
C THR A 34 2.98 -26.70 9.83
N ASN A 35 3.09 -26.09 11.01
CA ASN A 35 4.36 -25.57 11.55
C ASN A 35 5.39 -26.67 11.86
N GLN A 36 4.95 -27.88 12.21
CA GLN A 36 5.89 -28.96 12.52
C GLN A 36 6.43 -29.64 11.25
N ARG A 37 5.64 -29.68 10.17
CA ARG A 37 6.02 -30.31 8.89
C ARG A 37 7.17 -29.58 8.18
N GLY A 38 7.21 -28.25 8.22
CA GLY A 38 8.32 -27.47 7.66
C GLY A 38 9.64 -27.63 8.43
N LEU A 39 9.55 -27.78 9.76
CA LEU A 39 10.71 -27.90 10.64
C LEU A 39 11.37 -29.29 10.61
N THR A 40 10.63 -30.35 10.29
CA THR A 40 11.19 -31.70 10.16
C THR A 40 11.93 -31.89 8.84
N ALA A 41 11.44 -31.30 7.75
CA ALA A 41 12.10 -31.36 6.44
C ALA A 41 13.52 -30.77 6.47
N LEU A 42 13.72 -29.64 7.16
CA LEU A 42 15.04 -29.00 7.31
C LEU A 42 16.04 -29.86 8.11
N ARG A 43 15.56 -30.75 9.00
CA ARG A 43 16.45 -31.64 9.78
C ARG A 43 17.04 -32.77 8.94
N ALA A 44 16.37 -33.17 7.88
CA ALA A 44 16.80 -34.25 6.99
C ALA A 44 17.71 -33.77 5.83
N LEU A 45 17.98 -32.47 5.73
CA LEU A 45 18.81 -31.89 4.68
C LEU A 45 20.25 -31.74 5.13
N ASP A 46 21.18 -32.20 4.29
CA ASP A 46 22.60 -31.93 4.39
C ASP A 46 23.02 -30.97 3.28
N VAL A 47 23.57 -29.81 3.66
CA VAL A 47 23.90 -28.73 2.73
C VAL A 47 25.41 -28.58 2.63
N SER A 48 25.94 -28.64 1.40
CA SER A 48 27.34 -28.33 1.14
C SER A 48 27.55 -26.82 1.04
N ILE A 49 28.37 -26.27 1.93
CA ILE A 49 28.66 -24.83 2.03
C ILE A 49 29.91 -24.44 1.21
N ALA A 50 30.73 -25.43 0.85
CA ALA A 50 31.99 -25.25 0.14
C ALA A 50 31.86 -24.79 -1.31
N SER A 51 30.75 -25.16 -1.95
CA SER A 51 30.53 -25.02 -3.39
C SER A 51 30.34 -23.58 -3.85
N ASP A 52 29.60 -22.77 -3.09
CA ASP A 52 29.25 -21.40 -3.45
C ASP A 52 30.07 -20.36 -2.66
N ARG A 53 30.53 -19.30 -3.34
CA ARG A 53 31.18 -18.12 -2.74
C ARG A 53 30.29 -17.44 -1.70
N ARG A 54 28.96 -17.42 -1.88
CA ARG A 54 28.04 -16.81 -0.91
C ARG A 54 27.94 -17.65 0.36
N LEU A 55 27.83 -18.97 0.20
CA LEU A 55 27.70 -19.91 1.31
C LEU A 55 28.99 -20.03 2.13
N ARG A 56 30.17 -19.93 1.51
CA ARG A 56 31.47 -19.91 2.22
C ARG A 56 31.57 -18.87 3.33
N LYS A 57 30.77 -17.79 3.30
CA LYS A 57 30.69 -16.77 4.36
C LYS A 57 30.00 -17.26 5.64
N LEU A 58 29.28 -18.39 5.58
CA LEU A 58 28.58 -19.02 6.70
C LEU A 58 29.46 -20.05 7.44
N ARG A 59 30.72 -20.24 7.04
CA ARG A 59 31.68 -21.16 7.70
C ARG A 59 32.18 -20.56 9.02
N ASN A 60 32.22 -21.35 10.08
CA ASN A 60 32.88 -20.96 11.34
C ASN A 60 34.36 -21.39 11.34
N SER A 61 34.66 -22.56 10.77
CA SER A 61 36.02 -23.06 10.54
C SER A 61 36.28 -23.30 9.04
N ALA A 62 37.54 -23.18 8.61
CA ALA A 62 37.95 -23.36 7.22
C ALA A 62 37.77 -24.80 6.70
N ALA A 63 37.69 -25.78 7.60
CA ALA A 63 37.53 -27.21 7.28
C ALA A 63 36.06 -27.66 7.16
N GLU A 64 35.09 -26.75 7.33
CA GLU A 64 33.67 -27.09 7.29
C GLU A 64 33.11 -27.08 5.86
N ASP A 65 32.75 -28.26 5.36
CA ASP A 65 32.25 -28.44 4.00
C ASP A 65 30.77 -28.83 3.90
N THR A 66 30.25 -29.60 4.86
CA THR A 66 28.84 -30.05 4.90
C THR A 66 28.23 -29.74 6.26
N VAL A 67 27.00 -29.21 6.27
CA VAL A 67 26.30 -28.76 7.48
C VAL A 67 24.84 -29.20 7.42
N SER A 68 24.29 -29.63 8.56
CA SER A 68 22.87 -29.98 8.68
C SER A 68 21.96 -28.76 8.47
N GLY A 69 20.78 -28.95 7.88
CA GLY A 69 19.86 -27.86 7.52
C GLY A 69 19.47 -26.95 8.71
N ARG A 70 19.39 -27.48 9.93
CA ARG A 70 19.11 -26.66 11.14
C ARG A 70 20.26 -25.69 11.47
N GLU A 71 21.49 -26.17 11.34
CA GLU A 71 22.68 -25.33 11.55
C GLU A 71 22.83 -24.31 10.42
N TYR A 72 22.52 -24.72 9.19
CA TYR A 72 22.49 -23.86 8.03
C TYR A 72 21.51 -22.69 8.22
N GLU A 73 20.26 -22.95 8.64
CA GLU A 73 19.26 -21.92 8.96
C GLU A 73 19.77 -20.97 10.07
N SER A 74 20.33 -21.54 11.14
CA SER A 74 20.81 -20.76 12.30
C SER A 74 21.94 -19.80 11.90
N ARG A 75 22.87 -20.25 11.04
CA ARG A 75 23.96 -19.43 10.52
C ARG A 75 23.43 -18.35 9.57
N LEU A 76 22.46 -18.70 8.73
CA LEU A 76 21.83 -17.74 7.82
C LEU A 76 21.10 -16.63 8.58
N ARG A 77 20.38 -16.97 9.66
CA ARG A 77 19.72 -15.99 10.54
C ARG A 77 20.73 -15.02 11.18
N ARG A 78 21.86 -15.53 11.70
CA ARG A 78 22.94 -14.69 12.23
C ARG A 78 23.54 -13.75 11.18
N GLN A 79 23.75 -14.27 9.97
CA GLN A 79 24.27 -13.46 8.86
C GLN A 79 23.26 -12.39 8.42
N PHE A 80 21.96 -12.70 8.44
CA PHE A 80 20.91 -11.74 8.16
C PHE A 80 20.87 -10.63 9.21
N GLU A 81 20.89 -10.96 10.50
CA GLU A 81 20.92 -9.99 11.61
C GLU A 81 22.19 -9.11 11.58
N LYS A 82 23.31 -9.66 11.10
CA LYS A 82 24.56 -8.89 10.90
C LYS A 82 24.46 -7.84 9.80
N VAL A 83 23.69 -8.12 8.74
CA VAL A 83 23.50 -7.21 7.60
C VAL A 83 22.33 -6.26 7.85
N HIS A 84 21.28 -6.76 8.49
CA HIS A 84 20.03 -6.07 8.80
C HIS A 84 19.79 -6.18 10.31
N PRO A 85 20.31 -5.22 11.11
CA PRO A 85 20.09 -5.24 12.55
C PRO A 85 18.59 -5.21 12.85
N VAL A 86 18.20 -5.86 13.96
CA VAL A 86 16.80 -5.96 14.34
C VAL A 86 16.29 -4.55 14.65
N PRO A 87 15.26 -4.06 13.94
CA PRO A 87 14.75 -2.72 14.18
C PRO A 87 13.93 -2.68 15.47
N GLU A 88 13.92 -1.53 16.14
CA GLU A 88 13.22 -1.32 17.43
C GLU A 88 11.73 -1.69 17.38
N TRP A 89 11.06 -1.44 16.25
CA TRP A 89 9.64 -1.78 16.05
C TRP A 89 9.36 -3.29 16.08
N ALA A 90 10.37 -4.13 15.80
CA ALA A 90 10.24 -5.59 15.89
C ALA A 90 10.46 -6.09 17.33
N ILE A 91 11.31 -5.40 18.11
CA ILE A 91 11.62 -5.75 19.51
C ILE A 91 10.44 -5.40 20.43
N SER A 92 9.86 -4.21 20.24
CA SER A 92 8.79 -3.68 21.10
C SER A 92 7.49 -4.49 21.06
N ARG A 93 7.14 -5.11 19.92
CA ARG A 93 5.97 -6.00 19.80
C ARG A 93 6.02 -7.20 20.74
N SER A 94 7.19 -7.79 20.93
CA SER A 94 7.36 -8.95 21.82
C SER A 94 7.11 -8.59 23.29
N LYS A 95 7.42 -7.35 23.68
CA LYS A 95 7.17 -6.85 25.05
C LYS A 95 5.69 -6.56 25.28
N ARG A 96 4.96 -6.04 24.29
CA ARG A 96 3.50 -5.79 24.39
C ARG A 96 2.70 -7.09 24.54
N THR A 97 3.03 -8.15 23.79
CA THR A 97 2.31 -9.44 23.89
C THR A 97 2.55 -10.20 25.21
N ARG A 98 3.73 -10.06 25.86
CA ARG A 98 3.97 -10.70 27.17
C ARG A 98 3.30 -9.99 28.35
N ARG A 99 3.01 -8.68 28.23
CA ARG A 99 2.36 -7.91 29.29
C ARG A 99 0.86 -8.24 29.45
N THR A 100 0.23 -8.85 28.43
CA THR A 100 -1.18 -9.25 28.52
C THR A 100 -1.41 -10.61 29.21
N SER A 101 -0.35 -11.40 29.45
CA SER A 101 -0.45 -12.73 30.06
C SER A 101 0.11 -12.83 31.49
N SER A 102 0.61 -11.74 32.07
CA SER A 102 1.14 -11.74 33.44
C SER A 102 0.90 -10.39 34.13
N ALA A 103 -0.34 -10.18 34.57
CA ALA A 103 -0.69 -9.08 35.44
C ALA A 103 -0.25 -9.40 36.89
N SER A 104 1.02 -9.20 37.21
CA SER A 104 1.45 -8.86 38.57
C SER A 104 2.79 -8.11 38.57
N SER A 105 2.71 -6.86 39.04
CA SER A 105 3.80 -6.00 39.52
C SER A 105 5.02 -5.78 38.60
N SER A 106 5.09 -4.62 37.96
CA SER A 106 6.08 -3.61 38.39
C SER A 106 5.92 -2.34 37.56
N ASN A 107 5.95 -1.23 38.29
CA ASN A 107 5.86 0.15 37.87
C ASN A 107 6.94 0.47 36.80
N SER A 108 6.52 1.00 35.66
CA SER A 108 7.42 1.68 34.73
C SER A 108 6.58 2.69 33.98
N GLU A 109 6.57 3.91 34.54
CA GLU A 109 6.37 5.16 33.83
C GLU A 109 6.99 5.06 32.42
N SER A 110 6.15 5.03 31.39
CA SER A 110 6.58 5.28 30.02
C SER A 110 5.49 6.14 29.41
N GLU A 111 5.93 7.34 29.08
CA GLU A 111 5.24 8.51 28.58
C GLU A 111 4.06 8.18 27.67
N ASP A 112 2.96 8.87 27.94
CA ASP A 112 1.71 8.90 27.19
C ASP A 112 1.98 9.55 25.82
N GLU A 113 2.68 8.84 24.95
CA GLU A 113 2.70 9.15 23.52
C GLU A 113 1.29 8.84 22.98
N PRO A 114 0.62 9.79 22.31
CA PRO A 114 -0.67 9.49 21.70
C PRO A 114 -0.46 8.37 20.69
N GLU A 115 -0.96 7.16 21.00
CA GLU A 115 -1.10 6.09 20.02
C GLU A 115 -2.15 6.56 19.00
N GLU A 116 -1.69 7.32 17.99
CA GLU A 116 -2.44 7.55 16.77
C GLU A 116 -2.70 6.16 16.15
N ASP A 117 -3.92 5.67 16.30
CA ASP A 117 -4.33 4.42 15.71
C ASP A 117 -4.08 4.48 14.20
N PRO A 118 -3.31 3.54 13.61
CA PRO A 118 -3.04 3.54 12.18
C PRO A 118 -4.33 3.25 11.42
N THR A 119 -5.07 4.32 11.13
CA THR A 119 -6.30 4.29 10.35
C THR A 119 -5.92 4.44 8.88
N THR A 120 -6.33 3.49 8.05
CA THR A 120 -6.18 3.55 6.58
C THR A 120 -7.28 4.39 5.91
N GLY A 121 -8.16 5.01 6.70
CA GLY A 121 -9.21 5.90 6.24
C GLY A 121 -8.73 7.33 6.01
N PRO A 122 -9.46 8.12 5.20
CA PRO A 122 -9.17 9.54 5.07
C PRO A 122 -9.24 10.19 6.45
N ILE A 123 -8.20 10.96 6.80
CA ILE A 123 -8.22 11.86 7.94
C ILE A 123 -9.19 12.97 7.57
N VAL A 124 -10.48 12.75 7.84
CA VAL A 124 -11.48 13.79 7.69
C VAL A 124 -11.25 14.74 8.85
N VAL A 125 -10.38 15.73 8.63
CA VAL A 125 -10.38 16.95 9.43
C VAL A 125 -11.82 17.44 9.37
N ALA A 126 -12.47 17.47 10.54
CA ALA A 126 -13.90 17.72 10.69
C ALA A 126 -14.33 18.75 9.64
N ALA A 127 -15.15 18.29 8.68
CA ALA A 127 -15.54 19.09 7.54
C ALA A 127 -16.02 20.44 8.07
N ALA A 128 -15.39 21.52 7.58
CA ALA A 128 -15.85 22.86 7.89
C ALA A 128 -17.37 22.92 7.68
N PRO A 129 -18.13 23.64 8.53
CA PRO A 129 -19.57 23.70 8.40
C PRO A 129 -19.93 24.03 6.95
N LEU A 130 -20.81 23.25 6.33
CA LEU A 130 -21.22 23.39 4.92
C LEU A 130 -21.76 24.79 4.58
N ASP A 131 -22.08 25.57 5.61
CA ASP A 131 -22.60 26.93 5.54
C ASP A 131 -21.50 28.02 5.43
N ALA A 132 -20.21 27.65 5.52
CA ALA A 132 -19.09 28.58 5.42
C ALA A 132 -18.15 28.19 4.28
N LEU A 133 -17.84 29.16 3.41
CA LEU A 133 -16.85 28.99 2.35
C LEU A 133 -15.42 28.96 2.94
N PRO A 134 -14.50 28.18 2.34
CA PRO A 134 -13.11 28.22 2.76
C PRO A 134 -12.53 29.62 2.49
N PRO A 135 -11.69 30.15 3.41
CA PRO A 135 -11.16 31.50 3.27
C PRO A 135 -10.17 31.67 2.11
N THR A 136 -9.55 30.58 1.65
CA THR A 136 -8.41 30.61 0.71
C THR A 136 -8.72 30.03 -0.66
N GLU A 137 -9.61 29.05 -0.75
CA GLU A 137 -9.90 28.34 -1.99
C GLU A 137 -11.41 28.28 -2.22
N ILE A 138 -11.85 28.71 -3.40
CA ILE A 138 -13.25 28.66 -3.79
C ILE A 138 -13.35 27.73 -5.00
N ALA A 139 -14.17 26.68 -4.85
CA ALA A 139 -14.47 25.76 -5.94
C ALA A 139 -15.50 26.38 -6.89
N VAL A 140 -15.03 27.01 -7.97
CA VAL A 140 -15.88 27.60 -9.03
C VAL A 140 -15.80 26.76 -10.30
N THR A 141 -16.94 26.49 -10.93
CA THR A 141 -17.02 25.83 -12.24
C THR A 141 -17.62 26.76 -13.28
N ARG A 142 -17.06 26.74 -14.50
CA ARG A 142 -17.57 27.56 -15.61
C ARG A 142 -18.80 26.88 -16.23
N LEU A 143 -19.89 27.62 -16.33
CA LEU A 143 -21.10 27.22 -17.04
C LEU A 143 -21.18 27.90 -18.41
N ARG A 144 -22.20 27.53 -19.19
CA ARG A 144 -22.52 28.17 -20.47
C ARG A 144 -22.91 29.64 -20.24
N ASP A 145 -22.48 30.54 -21.11
CA ASP A 145 -22.75 31.97 -20.91
C ASP A 145 -24.26 32.24 -21.10
N ALA A 146 -24.83 33.03 -20.19
CA ALA A 146 -26.27 33.27 -20.15
C ALA A 146 -26.80 34.07 -21.36
N ASN A 147 -25.99 34.99 -21.88
CA ASN A 147 -26.33 35.86 -23.00
C ASN A 147 -26.10 35.22 -24.39
N GLN A 148 -25.76 33.93 -24.47
CA GLN A 148 -25.49 33.28 -25.77
C GLN A 148 -26.69 33.28 -26.72
N ALA A 149 -27.91 33.17 -26.18
CA ALA A 149 -29.14 33.16 -26.99
C ALA A 149 -29.51 34.55 -27.53
N ALA A 150 -29.14 35.61 -26.82
CA ALA A 150 -29.42 36.99 -27.17
C ALA A 150 -28.23 37.85 -26.73
N CYS A 151 -27.23 37.95 -27.60
CA CYS A 151 -26.05 38.76 -27.34
C CYS A 151 -26.43 40.25 -27.35
N SER A 152 -25.96 41.01 -26.36
CA SER A 152 -26.12 42.46 -26.33
C SER A 152 -25.14 43.14 -27.29
N ASP A 153 -25.63 44.14 -28.03
CA ASP A 153 -24.87 44.98 -28.95
C ASP A 153 -24.28 46.21 -28.21
N GLY A 154 -23.54 45.93 -27.14
CA GLY A 154 -23.00 46.97 -26.27
C GLY A 154 -22.53 46.48 -24.90
N PRO A 155 -21.97 47.37 -24.05
CA PRO A 155 -21.59 47.03 -22.69
C PRO A 155 -22.82 46.70 -21.84
N VAL A 156 -22.67 45.73 -20.95
CA VAL A 156 -23.68 45.36 -19.95
C VAL A 156 -23.60 46.33 -18.77
N ASN A 157 -24.71 47.00 -18.47
CA ASN A 157 -24.78 48.00 -17.40
C ASN A 157 -25.28 47.40 -16.08
N SER A 158 -26.20 46.44 -16.14
CA SER A 158 -26.71 45.76 -14.95
C SER A 158 -27.10 44.30 -15.24
N ILE A 159 -26.97 43.48 -14.19
CA ILE A 159 -27.32 42.06 -14.18
C ILE A 159 -28.04 41.80 -12.85
N GLU A 160 -29.22 41.19 -12.90
CA GLU A 160 -30.02 40.92 -11.70
C GLU A 160 -30.67 39.54 -11.77
N PHE A 161 -30.55 38.77 -10.70
CA PHE A 161 -31.24 37.49 -10.53
C PHE A 161 -32.61 37.73 -9.91
N HIS A 162 -33.61 36.95 -10.35
CA HIS A 162 -34.92 37.01 -9.73
C HIS A 162 -34.82 36.65 -8.22
N PRO A 163 -35.48 37.41 -7.30
CA PRO A 163 -35.30 37.27 -5.85
C PRO A 163 -35.81 35.94 -5.28
N SER A 164 -36.68 35.24 -6.02
CA SER A 164 -37.13 33.90 -5.63
C SER A 164 -36.10 32.85 -6.05
N ALA A 165 -35.56 32.11 -5.07
CA ALA A 165 -34.65 30.99 -5.30
C ALA A 165 -35.24 29.83 -6.12
N ARG A 166 -36.56 29.82 -6.35
CA ARG A 166 -37.24 28.79 -7.15
C ARG A 166 -37.29 29.11 -8.65
N VAL A 167 -36.97 30.34 -9.04
CA VAL A 167 -37.11 30.82 -10.42
C VAL A 167 -35.72 31.17 -10.96
N PRO A 168 -35.11 30.32 -11.81
CA PRO A 168 -33.78 30.57 -12.37
C PRO A 168 -33.86 31.51 -13.58
N VAL A 169 -34.21 32.77 -13.33
CA VAL A 169 -34.28 33.83 -14.35
C VAL A 169 -33.22 34.89 -14.05
N LEU A 170 -32.52 35.34 -15.09
CA LEU A 170 -31.48 36.36 -15.03
C LEU A 170 -31.84 37.49 -15.99
N MET A 171 -32.05 38.69 -15.44
CA MET A 171 -32.17 39.89 -16.27
C MET A 171 -30.78 40.42 -16.60
N VAL A 172 -30.55 40.71 -17.87
CA VAL A 172 -29.35 41.41 -18.36
C VAL A 172 -29.81 42.69 -19.06
N ALA A 173 -29.27 43.84 -18.66
CA ALA A 173 -29.55 45.13 -19.29
C ALA A 173 -28.26 45.75 -19.85
N GLY A 174 -28.23 45.90 -21.18
CA GLY A 174 -27.15 46.58 -21.91
C GLY A 174 -27.51 48.01 -22.31
N ALA A 175 -26.62 48.65 -23.07
CA ALA A 175 -26.85 49.98 -23.67
C ALA A 175 -28.02 50.01 -24.67
N ASP A 176 -28.47 48.84 -25.10
CA ASP A 176 -29.33 48.62 -26.28
C ASP A 176 -30.82 48.91 -26.01
N LYS A 177 -31.15 49.57 -24.89
CA LYS A 177 -32.52 49.90 -24.44
C LYS A 177 -33.49 48.71 -24.42
N ARG A 178 -32.96 47.48 -24.41
CA ARG A 178 -33.70 46.21 -24.42
C ARG A 178 -33.17 45.32 -23.29
N PRO A 179 -33.94 45.10 -22.23
CA PRO A 179 -33.60 44.09 -21.23
C PRO A 179 -33.88 42.69 -21.79
N THR A 180 -32.98 41.74 -21.53
CA THR A 180 -33.14 40.31 -21.87
C THR A 180 -33.29 39.50 -20.58
N PHE A 181 -34.15 38.49 -20.59
CA PHE A 181 -34.45 37.60 -19.46
C PHE A 181 -34.23 36.13 -19.81
#